data_AF-A0A8R7TQW6-F1
#
_entry.id   AF-A0A8R7TQW6-F1
#
_cell.length_a   1.000
_cell.length_b   1.000
_cell.length_c   1.000
_cell.angle_alpha   90.00
_cell.angle_beta   90.00
_cell.angle_gamma   90.00
#
_symmetry.space_group_name_H-M   'P 1'
#
loop_
_entity.id
_entity.type
_entity.pdbx_description
1 polymer ?
#
loop_
_entity_poly.entity_id
_entity_poly.type
_entity_poly.pdbx_seq_one_letter_code
_entity_poly.pdbx_strand_id
1 'polypeptide(L)'
;MDGNPANGFAAVELDTVKQPYNLDDNHVGLDVNGVRCTHATSLTPFSIQLAPIDTTVNDGFYMVWVNYDGASQRARVRRHGVALLDAPDLSAVLLGKRAYFGFSAFTGVKYQFNCVPMWNMTVERL
;
A
#
# COMPACT_ATOMS: atom_id res chain seq x y z
N MET A 1 7.59 -11.84 6.26
CA MET A 1 7.62 -11.20 7.59
C MET A 1 6.46 -11.76 8.41
N ASP A 2 6.63 -11.86 9.72
CA ASP A 2 5.90 -12.75 10.64
C ASP A 2 4.88 -12.04 11.55
N GLY A 3 4.72 -10.72 11.43
CA GLY A 3 3.86 -9.92 12.31
C GLY A 3 4.52 -9.50 13.62
N ASN A 4 5.82 -9.77 13.81
CA ASN A 4 6.53 -9.43 15.04
C ASN A 4 6.65 -7.89 15.23
N PRO A 5 6.18 -7.31 16.35
CA PRO A 5 6.27 -5.88 16.62
C PRO A 5 7.69 -5.29 16.57
N ALA A 6 8.72 -6.11 16.73
CA ALA A 6 10.12 -5.69 16.59
C ALA A 6 10.50 -5.31 15.15
N ASN A 7 9.74 -5.76 14.14
CA ASN A 7 9.96 -5.41 12.74
C ASN A 7 9.79 -3.90 12.50
N GLY A 8 8.90 -3.24 13.24
CA GLY A 8 8.83 -1.79 13.35
C GLY A 8 8.48 -1.06 12.04
N PHE A 9 7.67 -1.65 11.18
CA PHE A 9 7.29 -1.04 9.90
C PHE A 9 5.77 -1.07 9.67
N ALA A 10 5.33 -0.15 8.83
CA ALA A 10 4.02 -0.18 8.20
C ALA A 10 4.18 0.18 6.72
N ALA A 11 3.38 -0.43 5.86
CA ALA A 11 3.41 -0.17 4.44
C ALA A 11 1.99 -0.18 3.87
N VAL A 12 1.74 0.71 2.90
CA VAL A 12 0.62 0.54 1.99
C VAL A 12 1.15 -0.27 0.81
N GLU A 13 0.59 -1.45 0.59
CA GLU A 13 0.95 -2.30 -0.54
C GLU A 13 -0.03 -2.14 -1.70
N LEU A 14 0.50 -2.34 -2.91
CA LEU A 14 -0.25 -2.54 -4.14
C LEU A 14 0.14 -3.93 -4.65
N ASP A 15 -0.60 -4.96 -4.21
CA ASP A 15 -0.24 -6.35 -4.49
C ASP A 15 -0.92 -6.84 -5.78
N THR A 16 -0.12 -7.50 -6.60
CA THR A 16 -0.39 -7.96 -7.97
C THR A 16 -0.42 -9.49 -8.06
N VAL A 17 -0.15 -10.19 -6.95
CA VAL A 17 -0.05 -11.64 -6.90
C VAL A 17 -0.85 -12.16 -5.71
N LYS A 18 -1.50 -13.30 -5.89
CA LYS A 18 -2.24 -13.95 -4.82
C LYS A 18 -1.36 -14.93 -4.04
N GLN A 19 -1.14 -14.61 -2.78
CA GLN A 19 -0.64 -15.54 -1.77
C GLN A 19 -1.82 -16.16 -1.00
N PRO A 20 -1.66 -17.29 -0.26
CA PRO A 20 -2.76 -17.91 0.48
C PRO A 20 -3.44 -17.01 1.53
N TYR A 21 -2.73 -15.98 2.00
CA TYR A 21 -3.21 -15.02 2.98
C TYR A 21 -3.75 -13.72 2.36
N ASN A 22 -3.66 -13.57 1.03
CA ASN A 22 -4.13 -12.40 0.30
C ASN A 22 -5.62 -12.50 0.01
N LEU A 23 -6.27 -11.33 -0.11
CA LEU A 23 -7.67 -11.22 -0.50
C LEU A 23 -7.88 -11.76 -1.94
N ASP A 24 -7.08 -11.24 -2.86
CA ASP A 24 -7.03 -11.59 -4.28
C ASP A 24 -5.63 -11.30 -4.85
N ASP A 25 -5.48 -11.33 -6.18
CA ASP A 25 -4.27 -10.95 -6.92
C ASP A 25 -4.27 -9.49 -7.40
N ASN A 26 -5.14 -8.63 -6.86
CA ASN A 26 -5.30 -7.25 -7.30
C ASN A 26 -5.92 -6.38 -6.18
N HIS A 27 -5.12 -6.06 -5.17
CA HIS A 27 -5.58 -5.30 -4.01
C HIS A 27 -4.61 -4.21 -3.56
N VAL A 28 -5.18 -3.28 -2.79
CA VAL A 28 -4.43 -2.37 -1.94
C VAL A 28 -4.57 -2.82 -0.50
N GLY A 29 -3.48 -2.71 0.26
CA GLY A 29 -3.40 -3.28 1.59
C GLY A 29 -2.63 -2.42 2.58
N LEU A 30 -2.90 -2.60 3.87
CA LEU A 30 -2.11 -2.03 4.97
C LEU A 30 -1.40 -3.13 5.76
N ASP A 31 -0.09 -3.20 5.57
CA ASP A 31 0.82 -4.06 6.30
C ASP A 31 1.30 -3.37 7.57
N VAL A 32 1.26 -4.11 8.68
CA VAL A 32 1.80 -3.67 9.97
C VAL A 32 2.63 -4.80 10.54
N ASN A 33 3.95 -4.62 10.60
CA ASN A 33 4.92 -5.60 11.11
C ASN A 33 4.94 -6.98 10.40
N GLY A 34 4.17 -7.19 9.35
CA GLY A 34 4.05 -8.46 8.62
C GLY A 34 3.51 -8.24 7.21
N VAL A 35 3.65 -9.25 6.35
CA VAL A 35 3.16 -9.23 4.94
C VAL A 35 1.69 -9.63 4.81
N ARG A 36 1.05 -9.96 5.94
CA ARG A 36 -0.37 -10.23 5.97
C ARG A 36 -1.05 -8.94 6.36
N CYS A 37 -1.69 -8.31 5.38
CA CYS A 37 -2.45 -7.10 5.58
C CYS A 37 -3.39 -7.18 6.78
N THR A 38 -3.35 -6.13 7.60
CA THR A 38 -4.37 -5.91 8.65
C THR A 38 -5.70 -5.49 8.04
N HIS A 39 -5.65 -4.77 6.93
CA HIS A 39 -6.78 -4.29 6.15
C HIS A 39 -6.41 -4.36 4.67
N ALA A 40 -7.31 -4.86 3.83
CA ALA A 40 -7.13 -4.92 2.40
C ALA A 40 -8.44 -4.62 1.67
N THR A 41 -8.34 -4.13 0.45
CA THR A 41 -9.49 -3.88 -0.41
C THR A 41 -9.16 -4.26 -1.84
N SER A 42 -10.02 -5.08 -2.44
CA SER A 42 -9.91 -5.44 -3.86
C SER A 42 -10.01 -4.20 -4.73
N LEU A 43 -9.16 -4.10 -5.74
CA LEU A 43 -9.18 -3.02 -6.72
C LEU A 43 -10.16 -3.30 -7.88
N THR A 44 -10.63 -4.55 -8.00
CA THR A 44 -11.56 -4.99 -9.03
C THR A 44 -12.87 -4.18 -9.07
N PRO A 45 -13.56 -3.90 -7.93
CA PRO A 45 -14.78 -3.08 -7.93
C PRO A 45 -14.57 -1.63 -8.39
N PHE A 46 -13.32 -1.17 -8.40
CA PHE A 46 -12.95 0.17 -8.87
C PHE A 46 -12.46 0.19 -10.32
N SER A 47 -12.55 -0.95 -11.02
CA SER A 47 -12.05 -1.12 -12.40
C SER A 47 -10.57 -0.75 -12.53
N ILE A 48 -9.78 -1.05 -11.50
CA ILE A 48 -8.32 -0.88 -11.50
C ILE A 48 -7.72 -2.27 -11.58
N GLN A 49 -6.85 -2.49 -12.54
CA GLN A 49 -6.03 -3.70 -12.65
C GLN A 49 -4.57 -3.31 -12.51
N LEU A 50 -3.93 -3.77 -11.45
CA LEU A 50 -2.49 -3.65 -11.30
C LEU A 50 -1.78 -4.65 -12.22
N ALA A 51 -0.67 -4.21 -12.82
CA ALA A 51 0.21 -5.03 -13.66
C ALA A 51 -0.52 -6.02 -14.60
N PRO A 52 -1.36 -5.54 -15.53
CA PRO A 52 -2.10 -6.42 -16.44
C PRO A 52 -1.14 -7.29 -17.27
N ILE A 53 -1.52 -8.56 -17.48
CA ILE A 53 -0.73 -9.53 -18.27
C ILE A 53 -0.66 -9.11 -19.74
N ASP A 54 -1.72 -8.47 -20.25
CA ASP A 54 -1.77 -7.97 -21.61
C ASP A 54 -0.98 -6.66 -21.75
N THR A 55 0.26 -6.79 -22.22
CA THR A 55 1.18 -5.66 -22.44
C THR A 55 0.84 -4.83 -23.68
N THR A 56 -0.21 -5.18 -24.43
CA THR A 56 -0.71 -4.35 -25.54
C THR A 56 -1.60 -3.21 -25.04
N VAL A 57 -2.02 -3.25 -23.79
CA VAL A 57 -2.79 -2.20 -23.12
C VAL A 57 -1.82 -1.38 -22.26
N ASN A 58 -1.89 -0.05 -22.36
CA ASN A 58 -1.17 0.82 -21.44
C ASN A 58 -1.69 0.54 -20.01
N ASP A 59 -0.80 0.09 -19.13
CA ASP A 59 -1.08 -0.17 -17.72
C ASP A 59 -1.47 1.11 -16.96
N GLY A 60 -1.18 2.27 -17.54
CA GLY A 60 -1.61 3.57 -17.09
C GLY A 60 -0.71 4.15 -16.02
N PHE A 61 -0.79 5.47 -15.82
CA PHE A 61 -0.16 6.14 -14.70
C PHE A 61 -1.16 6.24 -13.54
N TYR A 62 -0.87 5.53 -12.45
CA TYR A 62 -1.67 5.60 -11.24
C TYR A 62 -1.03 6.56 -10.24
N MET A 63 -1.76 7.63 -9.90
CA MET A 63 -1.45 8.46 -8.75
C MET A 63 -2.26 7.97 -7.55
N VAL A 64 -1.57 7.64 -6.47
CA VAL A 64 -2.17 7.19 -5.22
C VAL A 64 -1.81 8.16 -4.11
N TRP A 65 -2.81 8.59 -3.34
CA TRP A 65 -2.62 9.44 -2.17
C TRP A 65 -2.70 8.58 -0.92
N VAL A 66 -1.63 8.59 -0.13
CA VAL A 66 -1.60 8.00 1.20
C VAL A 66 -1.58 9.13 2.21
N ASN A 67 -2.59 9.18 3.07
CA ASN A 67 -2.68 10.16 4.14
C ASN A 67 -2.80 9.44 5.47
N TYR A 68 -1.98 9.85 6.44
CA TYR A 68 -2.16 9.46 7.83
C TYR A 68 -2.53 10.70 8.64
N ASP A 69 -3.67 10.64 9.31
CA ASP A 69 -4.13 11.67 10.24
C ASP A 69 -3.77 11.23 11.67
N GLY A 70 -2.85 11.96 12.31
CA GLY A 70 -2.38 11.66 13.67
C GLY A 70 -3.42 11.91 14.76
N ALA A 71 -4.42 12.77 14.52
CA ALA A 71 -5.47 13.05 15.49
C ALA A 71 -6.52 11.92 15.51
N SER A 72 -6.95 11.47 14.33
CA SER A 72 -7.86 10.32 14.23
C SER A 72 -7.16 8.96 14.22
N GLN A 73 -5.82 8.95 14.10
CA GLN A 73 -4.97 7.76 13.95
C GLN A 73 -5.41 6.86 12.79
N ARG A 74 -5.73 7.45 11.63
CA ARG A 74 -6.23 6.68 10.46
C ARG A 74 -5.33 6.85 9.26
N ALA A 75 -5.02 5.73 8.62
CA ALA A 75 -4.37 5.69 7.31
C ALA A 75 -5.45 5.54 6.22
N ARG A 76 -5.43 6.44 5.25
CA ARG A 76 -6.36 6.44 4.12
C ARG A 76 -5.59 6.40 2.81
N VAL A 77 -6.06 5.55 1.91
CA VAL A 77 -5.56 5.45 0.54
C VAL A 77 -6.65 5.87 -0.41
N ARG A 78 -6.32 6.78 -1.33
CA ARG A 78 -7.26 7.33 -2.30
C ARG A 78 -6.65 7.38 -3.70
N ARG A 79 -7.50 7.35 -4.70
CA ARG A 79 -7.15 7.63 -6.10
C ARG A 79 -8.23 8.49 -6.76
N HIS A 80 -7.85 9.64 -7.31
CA HIS A 80 -8.76 10.56 -8.02
C HIS A 80 -10.05 10.84 -7.22
N GLY A 81 -9.94 11.03 -5.91
CA GLY A 81 -11.08 11.26 -5.01
C GLY A 81 -11.81 10.00 -4.52
N VAL A 82 -11.57 8.83 -5.12
CA VAL A 82 -12.14 7.54 -4.70
C VAL A 82 -11.37 7.01 -3.49
N ALA A 83 -12.09 6.68 -2.42
CA ALA A 83 -11.53 6.00 -1.26
C ALA A 83 -11.31 4.52 -1.57
N LEU A 84 -10.05 4.08 -1.50
CA LEU A 84 -9.67 2.69 -1.75
C LEU A 84 -9.46 1.91 -0.45
N LEU A 85 -8.95 2.56 0.59
CA LEU A 85 -8.71 1.93 1.89
C LEU A 85 -8.83 2.98 3.00
N ASP A 86 -9.44 2.60 4.12
CA ASP A 86 -9.49 3.38 5.35
C ASP A 86 -9.24 2.45 6.54
N ALA A 87 -8.04 2.51 7.09
CA ALA A 87 -7.57 1.59 8.12
C ALA A 87 -7.19 2.34 9.41
N PRO A 88 -7.58 1.83 10.58
CA PRO A 88 -7.17 2.39 11.86
C PRO A 88 -5.72 2.02 12.20
N ASP A 89 -5.15 2.89 13.03
CA ASP A 89 -4.06 2.68 13.96
C ASP A 89 -2.71 2.22 13.38
N LEU A 90 -1.83 3.21 13.13
CA LEU A 90 -0.40 3.01 12.92
C LEU A 90 0.45 3.42 14.13
N SER A 91 -0.18 3.66 15.28
CA SER A 91 0.48 4.24 16.46
C SER A 91 1.60 3.34 16.99
N ALA A 92 1.42 2.01 16.94
CA ALA A 92 2.44 1.04 17.34
C ALA A 92 3.75 1.16 16.54
N VAL A 93 3.66 1.67 15.31
CA VAL A 93 4.80 1.86 14.40
C VAL A 93 5.30 3.31 14.43
N LEU A 94 4.41 4.29 14.58
CA LEU A 94 4.75 5.71 14.39
C LEU A 94 5.06 6.47 15.69
N LEU A 95 4.43 6.12 16.83
CA LEU A 95 4.55 6.94 18.04
C LEU A 95 5.94 6.82 18.70
N GLY A 96 6.53 7.98 18.99
CA GLY A 96 7.81 8.09 19.72
C GLY A 96 9.03 7.59 18.94
N LYS A 97 8.90 7.36 17.62
CA LYS A 97 9.94 6.77 16.77
C LYS A 97 10.37 7.74 15.67
N ARG A 98 11.64 7.64 15.27
CA ARG A 98 12.12 8.22 14.00
C ARG A 98 11.81 7.22 12.89
N ALA A 99 11.13 7.69 11.85
CA ALA A 99 10.78 6.87 10.70
C ALA A 99 11.52 7.35 9.44
N TYR A 100 11.69 6.43 8.50
CA TYR A 100 12.14 6.71 7.14
C TYR A 100 11.02 6.33 6.18
N PHE A 101 10.86 7.11 5.13
CA PHE A 101 9.85 6.89 4.10
C PHE A 101 10.55 6.48 2.81
N GLY A 102 9.92 5.58 2.06
CA GLY A 102 10.47 5.10 0.80
C GLY A 102 9.53 4.12 0.13
N PHE A 103 10.05 3.48 -0.90
CA PHE A 103 9.35 2.49 -1.69
C PHE A 103 10.13 1.19 -1.69
N SER A 104 9.41 0.08 -1.71
CA SER A 104 9.96 -1.24 -1.94
C SER A 104 9.10 -1.95 -2.97
N ALA A 105 9.72 -2.74 -3.82
CA ALA A 105 9.03 -3.59 -4.77
C ALA A 105 9.84 -4.86 -5.01
N PHE A 106 9.17 -5.91 -5.47
CA PHE A 106 9.80 -7.19 -5.75
C PHE A 106 9.08 -7.89 -6.89
N THR A 107 9.79 -8.78 -7.58
CA THR A 107 9.25 -9.68 -8.61
C THR A 107 9.66 -11.10 -8.29
N GLY A 108 8.76 -12.06 -8.50
CA GLY A 108 9.04 -13.48 -8.32
C GLY A 108 9.20 -14.21 -9.65
N VAL A 109 8.37 -15.24 -9.84
CA VAL A 109 8.36 -16.05 -11.07
C VAL A 109 7.89 -15.24 -12.29
N LYS A 110 6.97 -14.29 -12.09
CA LYS A 110 6.54 -13.32 -13.10
C LYS A 110 7.35 -12.04 -12.99
N TYR A 111 7.39 -11.28 -14.09
CA TYR A 111 8.10 -10.01 -14.19
C TYR A 111 7.12 -8.85 -14.36
N GLN A 112 7.43 -7.72 -13.76
CA GLN A 112 6.74 -6.45 -13.95
C GLN A 112 7.70 -5.29 -13.72
N PHE A 113 7.42 -4.14 -14.32
CA PHE A 113 8.11 -2.90 -13.97
C PHE A 113 7.46 -2.28 -12.73
N ASN A 114 8.29 -1.90 -11.76
CA ASN A 114 7.86 -1.20 -10.56
C ASN A 114 8.48 0.20 -10.57
N CYS A 115 7.88 1.09 -11.34
CA CYS A 115 8.42 2.42 -11.59
C CYS A 115 7.70 3.47 -10.73
N VAL A 116 8.48 4.30 -10.04
CA VAL A 116 7.98 5.49 -9.32
C VAL A 116 8.43 6.73 -10.10
N PRO A 117 7.66 7.20 -11.09
CA PRO A 117 8.08 8.32 -11.93
C PRO A 117 8.02 9.67 -11.20
N MET A 118 7.21 9.77 -10.15
CA MET A 118 7.05 10.97 -9.34
C MET A 118 6.68 10.58 -7.90
N TRP A 119 7.21 11.34 -6.94
CA TRP A 119 6.81 11.26 -5.55
C TRP A 119 6.76 12.65 -4.95
N ASN A 120 5.70 12.93 -4.19
CA ASN A 120 5.58 14.11 -3.36
C ASN A 120 5.20 13.67 -1.94
N MET A 121 5.77 14.33 -0.96
CA MET A 121 5.58 14.01 0.44
C MET A 121 5.56 15.30 1.27
N THR A 122 4.60 15.36 2.19
CA THR A 122 4.51 16.41 3.19
C THR A 122 4.31 15.74 4.54
N VAL A 123 5.08 16.18 5.54
CA VAL A 123 4.92 15.78 6.93
C VAL A 123 4.83 17.05 7.75
N GLU A 124 3.73 17.16 8.49
CA GLU A 124 3.44 18.30 9.33
C GLU A 124 3.42 17.85 10.78
N ARG A 125 3.97 18.69 11.65
CA ARG A 125 3.79 18.57 13.08
C ARG A 125 2.74 19.59 13.47
N LEU A 126 1.52 19.10 13.72
CA LEU A 126 0.43 19.91 14.26
C LEU A 126 0.71 20.29 15.71
#